data_AF-A0A7C3CUC7-F1
#
_entry.id   AF-A0A7C3CUC7-F1
#
_cell.length_a   1.000
_cell.length_b   1.000
_cell.length_c   1.000
_cell.angle_alpha   90.00
_cell.angle_beta   90.00
_cell.angle_gamma   90.00
#
_symmetry.space_group_name_H-M   'P 1'
#
loop_
_entity.id
_entity.type
_entity.pdbx_description
1 polymer ?
#
loop_
_entity_poly.entity_id
_entity_poly.type
_entity_poly.pdbx_seq_one_letter_code
_entity_poly.pdbx_strand_id
1 'polypeptide(L)'
;LLWVSLMALVMLAAAGYEVMARQKRRLKGWWGYGLGTSAMFVSSFTVTMLALFTMIGNTPWYEPQYAIPLLGMMLGNTMSGIALALDRLTQTAWQQRAVIEQRLMLGQTRTEAIDEIRIDAMRNGMMHIINAMAAAGIVSLPGMMTGQILAGAPPMEAVKYQILIMFLITAGTGFGVTTALWLASKRLFDERHRLRLDVLSPPRS
;
A
#
# COMPACT_ATOMS: atom_id res chain seq x y z
N LEU A 1 -14.28 -7.00 -22.02
CA LEU A 1 -14.33 -5.64 -21.39
C LEU A 1 -15.27 -5.58 -20.19
N LEU A 2 -16.59 -5.79 -20.35
CA LEU A 2 -17.57 -5.76 -19.23
C LEU A 2 -17.24 -6.70 -18.06
N TRP A 3 -16.85 -7.94 -18.34
CA TRP A 3 -16.44 -8.92 -17.31
C TRP A 3 -15.15 -8.53 -16.59
N VAL A 4 -14.20 -7.93 -17.31
CA VAL A 4 -12.93 -7.44 -16.74
C VAL A 4 -13.18 -6.26 -15.82
N SER A 5 -14.04 -5.32 -16.22
CA SER A 5 -14.42 -4.19 -15.37
C SER A 5 -15.19 -4.63 -14.12
N LEU A 6 -16.09 -5.60 -14.24
CA LEU A 6 -16.86 -6.11 -13.11
C LEU A 6 -15.96 -6.84 -12.10
N MET A 7 -15.02 -7.66 -12.58
CA MET A 7 -14.08 -8.36 -11.71
C MET A 7 -13.07 -7.41 -11.07
N ALA A 8 -12.58 -6.41 -11.80
CA ALA A 8 -11.73 -5.36 -11.23
C ALA A 8 -12.45 -4.62 -10.09
N LEU A 9 -13.75 -4.34 -10.24
CA LEU A 9 -14.56 -3.68 -9.21
C LEU A 9 -14.75 -4.55 -7.96
N VAL A 10 -14.99 -5.85 -8.14
CA VAL A 10 -15.05 -6.83 -7.04
C VAL A 10 -13.70 -6.95 -6.33
N MET A 11 -12.59 -7.03 -7.07
CA MET A 11 -11.25 -7.11 -6.51
C MET A 11 -10.88 -5.84 -5.74
N LEU A 12 -11.25 -4.67 -6.23
CA LEU A 12 -11.07 -3.40 -5.52
C LEU A 12 -11.87 -3.37 -4.21
N ALA A 13 -13.12 -3.83 -4.23
CA ALA A 13 -13.97 -3.90 -3.04
C ALA A 13 -13.42 -4.88 -2.00
N ALA A 14 -13.01 -6.08 -2.43
CA ALA A 14 -12.41 -7.09 -1.57
C ALA A 14 -11.06 -6.61 -1.00
N ALA A 15 -10.24 -5.96 -1.82
CA ALA A 15 -8.97 -5.39 -1.39
C ALA A 15 -9.16 -4.32 -0.31
N GLY A 16 -10.11 -3.41 -0.51
CA GLY A 16 -10.45 -2.40 0.49
C GLY A 16 -10.95 -3.00 1.81
N TYR A 17 -11.70 -4.11 1.74
CA TYR A 17 -12.17 -4.84 2.93
C TYR A 17 -11.01 -5.49 3.70
N GLU A 18 -10.09 -6.15 3.01
CA GLU A 18 -9.03 -6.93 3.65
C GLU A 18 -7.96 -6.05 4.33
N VAL A 19 -7.67 -4.86 3.79
CA VAL A 19 -6.76 -3.88 4.44
C VAL A 19 -7.27 -3.50 5.82
N MET A 20 -8.58 -3.34 5.93
CA MET A 20 -9.24 -3.00 7.17
C MET A 20 -9.33 -4.20 8.12
N ALA A 21 -9.49 -5.40 7.55
CA ALA A 21 -9.46 -6.65 8.29
C ALA A 21 -8.12 -6.88 8.99
N ARG A 22 -7.00 -6.50 8.35
CA ARG A 22 -5.63 -6.73 8.84
C ARG A 22 -5.10 -5.73 9.89
N GLN A 23 -5.79 -4.61 10.16
CA GLN A 23 -5.34 -3.63 11.17
C GLN A 23 -5.65 -4.08 12.61
N LYS A 24 -4.61 -4.21 13.46
CA LYS A 24 -4.77 -4.62 14.88
C LYS A 24 -5.35 -3.51 15.76
N ARG A 25 -5.05 -2.23 15.47
CA ARG A 25 -5.65 -1.05 16.13
C ARG A 25 -6.29 -0.14 15.10
N ARG A 26 -7.59 -0.36 14.85
CA ARG A 26 -8.35 0.45 13.90
C ARG A 26 -8.56 1.87 14.43
N LEU A 27 -8.52 2.86 13.54
CA LEU A 27 -9.09 4.17 13.81
C LEU A 27 -10.61 3.98 14.04
N LYS A 28 -11.14 4.54 15.12
CA LYS A 28 -12.52 4.38 15.61
C LYS A 28 -13.50 5.07 14.64
N GLY A 29 -14.57 4.37 14.23
CA GLY A 29 -15.71 4.91 13.46
C GLY A 29 -15.60 4.81 11.93
N TRP A 30 -16.57 5.40 11.21
CA TRP A 30 -16.70 5.44 9.74
C TRP A 30 -15.49 6.08 9.02
N TRP A 31 -14.62 6.77 9.78
CA TRP A 31 -13.40 7.41 9.31
C TRP A 31 -12.18 6.47 9.24
N GLY A 32 -12.11 5.40 10.03
CA GLY A 32 -11.12 4.33 9.79
C GLY A 32 -11.40 3.62 8.46
N TYR A 33 -12.69 3.49 8.13
CA TYR A 33 -13.18 3.07 6.82
C TYR A 33 -12.78 4.11 5.74
N GLY A 34 -13.15 5.38 5.94
CA GLY A 34 -12.92 6.45 4.96
C GLY A 34 -11.44 6.75 4.68
N LEU A 35 -10.54 6.71 5.67
CA LEU A 35 -9.14 7.13 5.50
C LEU A 35 -8.28 6.06 4.83
N GLY A 36 -8.43 4.80 5.24
CA GLY A 36 -7.75 3.66 4.60
C GLY A 36 -8.29 3.41 3.20
N THR A 37 -9.62 3.45 3.04
CA THR A 37 -10.25 3.26 1.74
C THR A 37 -10.00 4.45 0.81
N SER A 38 -10.00 5.71 1.24
CA SER A 38 -9.69 6.86 0.37
C SER A 38 -8.21 6.97 -0.01
N ALA A 39 -7.28 6.65 0.90
CA ALA A 39 -5.87 6.60 0.58
C ALA A 39 -5.59 5.52 -0.48
N MET A 40 -6.19 4.33 -0.32
CA MET A 40 -6.14 3.27 -1.32
C MET A 40 -6.88 3.60 -2.60
N PHE A 41 -8.04 4.24 -2.53
CA PHE A 41 -8.81 4.61 -3.71
C PHE A 41 -7.99 5.61 -4.52
N VAL A 42 -7.43 6.66 -3.90
CA VAL A 42 -6.65 7.67 -4.63
C VAL A 42 -5.31 7.11 -5.12
N SER A 43 -4.58 6.33 -4.33
CA SER A 43 -3.26 5.82 -4.73
C SER A 43 -3.35 4.63 -5.69
N SER A 44 -4.20 3.66 -5.38
CA SER A 44 -4.32 2.42 -6.14
C SER A 44 -5.13 2.66 -7.42
N PHE A 45 -6.16 3.51 -7.42
CA PHE A 45 -6.87 3.88 -8.66
C PHE A 45 -5.99 4.71 -9.59
N THR A 46 -5.26 5.71 -9.07
CA THR A 46 -4.42 6.57 -9.91
C THR A 46 -3.22 5.80 -10.46
N VAL A 47 -2.59 4.92 -9.68
CA VAL A 47 -1.43 4.13 -10.14
C VAL A 47 -1.85 2.94 -10.98
N THR A 48 -2.98 2.28 -10.70
CA THR A 48 -3.54 1.29 -11.62
C THR A 48 -3.99 1.93 -12.93
N MET A 49 -4.61 3.12 -12.90
CA MET A 49 -4.90 3.87 -14.13
C MET A 49 -3.62 4.27 -14.86
N LEU A 50 -2.61 4.82 -14.18
CA LEU A 50 -1.32 5.16 -14.81
C LEU A 50 -0.62 3.92 -15.38
N ALA A 51 -0.65 2.77 -14.69
CA ALA A 51 -0.06 1.54 -15.18
C ALA A 51 -0.81 0.99 -16.41
N LEU A 52 -2.14 1.07 -16.41
CA LEU A 52 -2.98 0.69 -17.55
C LEU A 52 -2.81 1.66 -18.74
N PHE A 53 -2.61 2.96 -18.47
CA PHE A 53 -2.38 3.99 -19.50
C PHE A 53 -0.93 4.01 -20.02
N THR A 54 0.07 3.66 -19.21
CA THR A 54 1.48 3.60 -19.61
C THR A 54 1.86 2.26 -20.24
N MET A 55 1.06 1.20 -20.06
CA MET A 55 1.10 -0.05 -20.83
C MET A 55 0.63 0.11 -22.30
N ILE A 56 0.80 1.30 -22.89
CA ILE A 56 0.76 1.46 -24.35
C ILE A 56 2.06 0.87 -24.90
N GLY A 57 2.03 -0.45 -25.12
CA GLY A 57 3.19 -1.18 -25.64
C GLY A 57 2.94 -2.61 -26.11
N ASN A 58 1.89 -3.30 -25.63
CA ASN A 58 1.51 -4.59 -26.22
C ASN A 58 -0.01 -4.72 -26.38
N THR A 59 -0.42 -4.73 -27.64
CA THR A 59 -1.67 -5.34 -28.11
C THR A 59 -1.72 -6.82 -27.68
N PRO A 60 -2.72 -7.33 -26.93
CA PRO A 60 -3.78 -6.66 -26.15
C PRO A 60 -3.67 -6.94 -24.62
N TRP A 61 -3.34 -5.91 -23.84
CA TRP A 61 -3.34 -5.91 -22.36
C TRP A 61 -4.71 -6.19 -21.69
N TYR A 62 -5.79 -6.17 -22.47
CA TYR A 62 -7.15 -6.47 -22.03
C TYR A 62 -7.45 -7.97 -21.94
N GLU A 63 -6.51 -8.83 -22.34
CA GLU A 63 -6.73 -10.25 -22.27
C GLU A 63 -6.81 -10.68 -20.80
N PRO A 64 -7.90 -11.35 -20.37
CA PRO A 64 -8.16 -11.64 -18.96
C PRO A 64 -6.97 -12.33 -18.27
N GLN A 65 -6.25 -13.18 -19.00
CA GLN A 65 -5.09 -13.92 -18.51
C GLN A 65 -3.92 -13.05 -18.00
N TYR A 66 -3.82 -11.79 -18.45
CA TYR A 66 -2.77 -10.85 -18.00
C TYR A 66 -3.31 -9.79 -17.04
N ALA A 67 -4.51 -9.26 -17.33
CA ALA A 67 -5.11 -8.19 -16.54
C ALA A 67 -5.41 -8.65 -15.11
N ILE A 68 -5.94 -9.87 -14.92
CA ILE A 68 -6.37 -10.35 -13.61
C ILE A 68 -5.18 -10.57 -12.66
N PRO A 69 -4.11 -11.30 -13.04
CA PRO A 69 -2.95 -11.47 -12.17
C PRO A 69 -2.25 -10.15 -11.87
N LEU A 70 -2.13 -9.25 -12.85
CA LEU A 70 -1.48 -7.96 -12.66
C LEU A 70 -2.23 -7.10 -11.64
N LEU A 71 -3.56 -6.99 -11.79
CA LEU A 71 -4.41 -6.27 -10.84
C LEU A 71 -4.32 -6.90 -9.45
N GLY A 72 -4.36 -8.24 -9.35
CA GLY A 72 -4.22 -8.96 -8.09
C GLY A 72 -2.89 -8.66 -7.39
N MET A 73 -1.78 -8.72 -8.13
CA MET A 73 -0.45 -8.41 -7.59
C MET A 73 -0.32 -6.95 -7.17
N MET A 74 -0.81 -6.00 -7.96
CA MET A 74 -0.80 -4.58 -7.61
C MET A 74 -1.59 -4.30 -6.35
N LEU A 75 -2.85 -4.75 -6.32
CA LEU A 75 -3.74 -4.54 -5.18
C LEU A 75 -3.19 -5.22 -3.93
N GLY A 76 -2.77 -6.48 -4.02
CA GLY A 76 -2.29 -7.27 -2.89
C GLY A 76 -1.03 -6.69 -2.23
N ASN A 77 -0.02 -6.31 -3.04
CA ASN A 77 1.20 -5.70 -2.52
C ASN A 77 0.93 -4.31 -1.93
N THR A 78 0.13 -3.49 -2.63
CA THR A 78 -0.21 -2.13 -2.17
C THR A 78 -1.01 -2.17 -0.87
N MET A 79 -2.02 -3.04 -0.79
CA MET A 79 -2.80 -3.31 0.42
C MET A 79 -1.89 -3.70 1.58
N SER A 80 -1.01 -4.67 1.36
CA SER A 80 -0.17 -5.22 2.42
C SER A 80 0.79 -4.16 2.94
N GLY A 81 1.39 -3.37 2.04
CA GLY A 81 2.27 -2.27 2.41
C GLY A 81 1.55 -1.19 3.21
N ILE A 82 0.37 -0.75 2.78
CA ILE A 82 -0.45 0.24 3.50
C ILE A 82 -0.87 -0.28 4.86
N ALA A 83 -1.34 -1.53 4.95
CA ALA A 83 -1.80 -2.13 6.20
C ALA A 83 -0.67 -2.18 7.24
N LEU A 84 0.51 -2.67 6.83
CA LEU A 84 1.69 -2.76 7.70
C LEU A 84 2.19 -1.38 8.13
N ALA A 85 2.26 -0.42 7.20
CA ALA A 85 2.67 0.95 7.53
C ALA A 85 1.73 1.63 8.52
N LEU A 86 0.41 1.53 8.31
CA LEU A 86 -0.58 2.12 9.21
C LEU A 86 -0.58 1.44 10.59
N ASP A 87 -0.47 0.12 10.63
CA ASP A 87 -0.36 -0.62 11.89
C ASP A 87 0.90 -0.20 12.66
N ARG A 88 2.05 -0.09 11.98
CA ARG A 88 3.30 0.37 12.58
C ARG A 88 3.21 1.81 13.09
N LEU A 89 2.63 2.72 12.32
CA LEU A 89 2.43 4.12 12.71
C LEU A 89 1.56 4.22 13.97
N THR A 90 0.41 3.57 13.96
CA THR A 90 -0.57 3.67 15.05
C THR A 90 -0.10 3.00 16.33
N GLN A 91 0.55 1.82 16.23
CA GLN A 91 1.12 1.15 17.39
C GLN A 91 2.27 1.94 18.01
N THR A 92 3.20 2.42 17.18
CA THR A 92 4.36 3.19 17.68
C THR A 92 3.89 4.52 18.28
N ALA A 93 2.94 5.22 17.65
CA ALA A 93 2.38 6.45 18.20
C ALA A 93 1.68 6.24 19.55
N TRP A 94 1.02 5.09 19.76
CA TRP A 94 0.44 4.74 21.04
C TRP A 94 1.51 4.43 22.10
N GLN A 95 2.51 3.61 21.75
CA GLN A 95 3.58 3.20 22.65
C GLN A 95 4.46 4.38 23.06
N GLN A 96 4.76 5.28 22.12
CA GLN A 96 5.64 6.43 22.31
C GLN A 96 4.87 7.73 22.56
N ARG A 97 3.62 7.66 23.06
CA ARG A 97 2.79 8.82 23.37
C ARG A 97 3.55 9.89 24.16
N ALA A 98 4.21 9.48 25.25
CA ALA A 98 4.93 10.39 26.13
C ALA A 98 6.08 11.11 25.41
N VAL A 99 6.77 10.43 24.50
CA VAL A 99 7.85 11.01 23.69
C VAL A 99 7.29 12.04 22.71
N ILE A 100 6.17 11.74 22.05
CA ILE A 100 5.50 12.69 21.13
C ILE A 100 5.03 13.93 21.90
N GLU A 101 4.40 13.75 23.07
CA GLU A 101 3.93 14.87 23.90
C GLU A 101 5.10 15.72 24.40
N GLN A 102 6.22 15.11 24.81
CA GLN A 102 7.44 15.82 25.20
C GLN A 102 8.00 16.67 24.05
N ARG A 103 8.06 16.10 22.83
CA ARG A 103 8.50 16.83 21.62
C ARG A 103 7.63 18.06 21.36
N LEU A 104 6.31 17.91 21.47
CA LEU A 104 5.37 19.03 21.34
C LEU A 104 5.57 20.09 22.43
N MET A 105 5.83 19.69 23.67
CA MET A 105 6.13 20.61 24.78
C MET A 105 7.43 21.40 24.58
N LEU A 106 8.40 20.82 23.87
CA LEU A 106 9.63 21.50 23.47
C LEU A 106 9.44 22.45 22.28
N GLY A 107 8.20 22.64 21.81
CA GLY A 107 7.86 23.55 20.72
C GLY A 107 7.94 22.95 19.32
N GLN A 108 8.18 21.64 19.20
CA GLN A 108 8.15 20.98 17.88
C GLN A 108 6.74 20.98 17.30
N THR A 109 6.67 21.11 15.98
CA THR A 109 5.41 20.97 15.23
C THR A 109 4.95 19.52 15.23
N ARG A 110 3.65 19.31 14.91
CA ARG A 110 3.06 17.96 14.82
C ARG A 110 3.76 17.08 13.78
N THR A 111 4.30 17.70 12.73
CA THR A 111 5.01 17.04 11.64
C THR A 111 6.38 16.55 12.10
N GLU A 112 7.12 17.38 12.83
CA GLU A 112 8.44 17.03 13.38
C GLU A 112 8.31 15.98 14.48
N ALA A 113 7.32 16.12 15.38
CA ALA A 113 7.15 15.23 16.52
C ALA A 113 6.92 13.76 16.11
N ILE A 114 6.32 13.50 14.93
CA ILE A 114 6.00 12.16 14.42
C ILE A 114 6.89 11.70 13.26
N ASP A 115 7.84 12.53 12.79
CA ASP A 115 8.53 12.29 11.52
C ASP A 115 9.31 10.98 11.50
N GLU A 116 10.09 10.72 12.56
CA GLU A 116 10.81 9.45 12.73
C GLU A 116 9.88 8.24 12.71
N ILE A 117 8.73 8.34 13.40
CA ILE A 117 7.73 7.29 13.45
C ILE A 117 7.13 7.04 12.05
N ARG A 118 6.92 8.10 11.27
CA ARG A 118 6.42 8.00 9.88
C ARG A 118 7.45 7.34 8.97
N ILE A 119 8.72 7.72 9.08
CA ILE A 119 9.81 7.12 8.28
C ILE A 119 9.92 5.63 8.57
N ASP A 120 9.89 5.23 9.85
CA ASP A 120 9.95 3.83 10.25
C ASP A 120 8.71 3.04 9.79
N ALA A 121 7.53 3.64 9.88
CA ALA A 121 6.30 3.04 9.36
C ALA A 121 6.35 2.84 7.83
N MET A 122 6.87 3.83 7.09
CA MET A 122 7.05 3.74 5.64
C MET A 122 8.03 2.63 5.27
N ARG A 123 9.18 2.55 5.95
CA ARG A 123 10.16 1.47 5.77
C ARG A 123 9.54 0.10 6.01
N ASN A 124 8.73 -0.04 7.06
CA ASN A 124 8.04 -1.29 7.37
C ASN A 124 7.06 -1.70 6.26
N GLY A 125 6.25 -0.76 5.77
CA GLY A 125 5.30 -1.02 4.68
C GLY A 125 5.96 -1.36 3.33
N MET A 126 7.12 -0.78 3.05
CA MET A 126 7.86 -1.01 1.79
C MET A 126 8.75 -2.25 1.82
N MET A 127 9.07 -2.77 3.00
CA MET A 127 10.04 -3.87 3.16
C MET A 127 9.67 -5.12 2.36
N HIS A 128 8.38 -5.48 2.31
CA HIS A 128 7.94 -6.65 1.55
C HIS A 128 8.27 -6.51 0.06
N ILE A 129 7.92 -5.40 -0.58
CA ILE A 129 8.12 -5.25 -2.03
C ILE A 129 9.62 -5.13 -2.36
N ILE A 130 10.40 -4.46 -1.50
CA ILE A 130 11.86 -4.38 -1.65
C ILE A 130 12.50 -5.77 -1.56
N ASN A 131 12.12 -6.58 -0.58
CA ASN A 131 12.64 -7.95 -0.44
C ASN A 131 12.24 -8.84 -1.62
N ALA A 132 11.01 -8.70 -2.12
CA ALA A 132 10.57 -9.42 -3.31
C ALA A 132 11.37 -9.00 -4.55
N MET A 133 11.67 -7.71 -4.72
CA MET A 133 12.54 -7.23 -5.80
C MET A 133 13.97 -7.76 -5.69
N ALA A 134 14.55 -7.75 -4.48
CA ALA A 134 15.92 -8.22 -4.26
C ALA A 134 16.09 -9.72 -4.52
N ALA A 135 15.07 -10.52 -4.20
CA ALA A 135 15.10 -11.97 -4.41
C ALA A 135 14.75 -12.39 -5.85
N ALA A 136 14.05 -11.53 -6.60
CA ALA A 136 13.60 -11.82 -7.95
C ALA A 136 14.80 -11.97 -8.91
N GLY A 137 14.80 -13.05 -9.69
CA GLY A 137 15.82 -13.35 -10.70
C GLY A 137 17.08 -14.02 -10.17
N ILE A 138 17.42 -13.86 -8.88
CA ILE A 138 18.58 -14.53 -8.25
C ILE A 138 18.15 -15.78 -7.48
N VAL A 139 17.16 -15.64 -6.58
CA VAL A 139 16.71 -16.72 -5.69
C VAL A 139 15.44 -17.38 -6.22
N SER A 140 14.56 -16.58 -6.84
CA SER A 140 13.30 -17.07 -7.38
C SER A 140 12.95 -16.36 -8.69
N LEU A 141 12.47 -17.13 -9.66
CA LEU A 141 11.77 -16.58 -10.81
C LEU A 141 10.31 -16.31 -10.39
N PRO A 142 9.81 -15.07 -10.50
CA PRO A 142 8.42 -14.77 -10.16
C PRO A 142 7.46 -15.67 -10.94
N GLY A 143 6.41 -16.18 -10.29
CA GLY A 143 5.55 -17.23 -10.85
C GLY A 143 4.93 -16.89 -12.20
N MET A 144 4.62 -15.61 -12.45
CA MET A 144 4.10 -15.14 -13.74
C MET A 144 5.16 -15.20 -14.84
N MET A 145 6.41 -14.84 -14.53
CA MET A 145 7.55 -14.97 -15.44
C MET A 145 7.84 -16.44 -15.76
N THR A 146 7.85 -17.33 -14.77
CA THR A 146 8.00 -18.78 -14.99
C THR A 146 6.85 -19.33 -15.85
N GLY A 147 5.61 -18.92 -15.55
CA GLY A 147 4.44 -19.34 -16.32
C GLY A 147 4.51 -18.92 -17.79
N GLN A 148 4.96 -17.69 -18.08
CA GLN A 148 5.17 -17.21 -19.45
C GLN A 148 6.24 -18.01 -20.18
N ILE A 149 7.37 -18.29 -19.52
CA ILE A 149 8.47 -19.07 -20.10
C ILE A 149 8.00 -20.51 -20.41
N LEU A 150 7.28 -21.15 -19.48
CA LEU A 150 6.72 -22.49 -19.68
C LEU A 150 5.65 -22.53 -20.77
N ALA A 151 4.92 -21.42 -20.98
CA ALA A 151 3.96 -21.26 -22.07
C ALA A 151 4.60 -20.96 -23.44
N GLY A 152 5.94 -20.93 -23.52
CA GLY A 152 6.68 -20.73 -24.77
C GLY A 152 7.01 -19.28 -25.11
N ALA A 153 6.79 -18.33 -24.20
CA ALA A 153 7.18 -16.94 -24.42
C ALA A 153 8.73 -16.79 -24.38
N PRO A 154 9.32 -15.88 -25.19
CA PRO A 154 10.75 -15.62 -25.14
C PRO A 154 11.20 -15.18 -23.73
N PRO A 155 12.19 -15.86 -23.12
CA PRO A 155 12.61 -15.56 -21.75
C PRO A 155 13.02 -14.10 -21.53
N MET A 156 13.66 -13.50 -22.53
CA MET A 156 14.08 -12.10 -22.48
C MET A 156 12.90 -11.12 -22.40
N GLU A 157 11.77 -11.44 -23.04
CA GLU A 157 10.57 -10.62 -22.93
C GLU A 157 9.94 -10.75 -21.56
N ALA A 158 9.79 -11.99 -21.06
CA ALA A 158 9.22 -12.26 -19.73
C ALA A 158 9.99 -11.53 -18.61
N VAL A 159 11.33 -11.50 -18.67
CA VAL A 159 12.17 -10.73 -17.74
C VAL A 159 11.84 -9.24 -17.79
N LYS A 160 11.83 -8.64 -18.98
CA LYS A 160 11.59 -7.18 -19.14
C LYS A 160 10.23 -6.77 -18.59
N TYR A 161 9.20 -7.54 -18.89
CA TYR A 161 7.86 -7.29 -18.36
C TYR A 161 7.82 -7.44 -16.84
N GLN A 162 8.45 -8.46 -16.28
CA GLN A 162 8.46 -8.65 -14.84
C GLN A 162 9.18 -7.51 -14.11
N ILE A 163 10.31 -7.02 -14.64
CA ILE A 163 11.01 -5.85 -14.08
C ILE A 163 10.10 -4.62 -14.09
N LEU A 164 9.43 -4.35 -15.22
CA LEU A 164 8.47 -3.25 -15.34
C LEU A 164 7.34 -3.36 -14.30
N ILE A 165 6.76 -4.55 -14.15
CA ILE A 165 5.68 -4.80 -13.19
C ILE A 165 6.14 -4.53 -11.76
N MET A 166 7.34 -4.99 -11.38
CA MET A 166 7.89 -4.76 -10.05
C MET A 166 8.08 -3.26 -9.78
N PHE A 167 8.57 -2.49 -10.75
CA PHE A 167 8.66 -1.04 -10.62
C PHE A 167 7.29 -0.38 -10.44
N LEU A 168 6.29 -0.78 -11.21
CA LEU A 168 4.93 -0.25 -11.09
C LEU A 168 4.30 -0.57 -9.74
N ILE A 169 4.47 -1.80 -9.24
CA ILE A 169 3.98 -2.20 -7.92
C ILE A 169 4.68 -1.40 -6.82
N THR A 170 6.00 -1.24 -6.91
CA THR A 170 6.79 -0.48 -5.93
C THR A 170 6.39 0.98 -5.91
N ALA A 171 6.22 1.62 -7.07
CA ALA A 171 5.73 2.99 -7.17
C ALA A 171 4.31 3.10 -6.57
N GLY A 172 3.40 2.20 -6.94
CA GLY A 172 2.02 2.19 -6.42
C GLY A 172 1.93 2.01 -4.92
N THR A 173 2.70 1.07 -4.39
CA THR A 173 2.82 0.82 -2.96
C THR A 173 3.42 2.04 -2.25
N GLY A 174 4.50 2.62 -2.80
CA GLY A 174 5.16 3.80 -2.23
C GLY A 174 4.24 5.01 -2.13
N PHE A 175 3.51 5.33 -3.21
CA PHE A 175 2.52 6.40 -3.20
C PHE A 175 1.39 6.10 -2.21
N GLY A 176 0.86 4.88 -2.22
CA GLY A 176 -0.21 4.49 -1.31
C GLY A 176 0.17 4.56 0.16
N VAL A 177 1.33 4.03 0.52
CA VAL A 177 1.88 4.10 1.87
C VAL A 177 2.10 5.56 2.28
N THR A 178 2.69 6.39 1.42
CA THR A 178 2.95 7.79 1.73
C THR A 178 1.66 8.57 1.97
N THR A 179 0.68 8.44 1.08
CA THR A 179 -0.63 9.09 1.21
C THR A 179 -1.37 8.61 2.45
N ALA A 180 -1.37 7.30 2.72
CA ALA A 180 -2.01 6.73 3.90
C ALA A 180 -1.37 7.24 5.20
N LEU A 181 -0.03 7.26 5.28
CA LEU A 181 0.68 7.77 6.44
C LEU A 181 0.45 9.27 6.62
N TRP A 182 0.46 10.07 5.56
CA TRP A 182 0.18 11.51 5.65
C TRP A 182 -1.23 11.78 6.19
N LEU A 183 -2.24 11.09 5.66
CA LEU A 183 -3.62 11.20 6.13
C LEU A 183 -3.76 10.75 7.59
N ALA A 184 -3.16 9.61 7.94
CA ALA A 184 -3.22 9.07 9.30
C ALA A 184 -2.52 9.97 10.31
N SER A 185 -1.34 10.50 9.98
CA SER A 185 -0.65 11.48 10.83
C SER A 185 -1.47 12.75 11.01
N LYS A 186 -2.07 13.30 9.95
CA LYS A 186 -2.94 14.48 10.08
C LYS A 186 -4.14 14.22 11.00
N ARG A 187 -4.63 12.98 11.08
CA ARG A 187 -5.78 12.61 11.93
C ARG A 187 -5.39 12.31 13.38
N LEU A 188 -4.17 11.84 13.63
CA LEU A 188 -3.63 11.62 14.97
C LEU A 188 -3.41 12.94 15.73
N PHE A 189 -3.34 14.08 15.04
CA PHE A 189 -3.20 15.39 15.66
C PHE A 189 -4.42 16.29 15.38
N ASP A 190 -4.81 17.09 16.36
CA ASP A 190 -5.84 18.13 16.19
C ASP A 190 -5.26 19.41 15.54
N GLU A 191 -6.11 20.37 15.17
CA GLU A 191 -5.69 21.71 14.69
C GLU A 191 -4.81 22.42 15.72
N ARG A 192 -5.00 22.11 17.02
CA ARG A 192 -4.20 22.63 18.13
C ARG A 192 -2.92 21.83 18.42
N HIS A 193 -2.44 21.03 17.47
CA HIS A 193 -1.24 20.19 17.61
C HIS A 193 -1.28 19.16 18.75
N ARG A 194 -2.48 18.84 19.27
CA ARG A 194 -2.66 17.86 20.34
C ARG A 194 -2.76 16.46 19.78
N LEU A 195 -2.02 15.52 20.37
CA LEU A 195 -2.10 14.10 20.03
C LEU A 195 -3.45 13.54 20.51
N ARG A 196 -4.26 13.02 19.58
CA ARG A 196 -5.58 12.44 19.83
C ARG A 196 -5.56 10.93 19.69
N LEU A 197 -5.21 10.26 20.78
CA LEU A 197 -5.26 8.79 20.83
C LEU A 197 -6.68 8.25 21.02
N ASP A 198 -7.65 9.09 21.37
CA ASP A 198 -9.07 8.71 21.49
C ASP A 198 -9.69 8.27 20.15
N VAL A 199 -9.03 8.62 19.04
CA VAL A 199 -9.38 8.18 17.68
C VAL A 199 -8.94 6.73 17.44
N LEU A 200 -8.13 6.12 18.31
CA LEU A 200 -7.72 4.72 18.18
C LEU A 200 -8.66 3.80 18.96
N SER A 201 -9.00 2.67 18.36
CA SER A 201 -9.77 1.61 19.04
C SER A 201 -8.89 0.91 20.08
N PRO A 202 -9.48 0.46 21.21
CA PRO A 202 -8.74 -0.32 22.20
C PRO A 202 -8.16 -1.61 21.57
N PRO A 203 -7.02 -2.11 22.08
CA PRO A 203 -6.43 -3.36 21.58
C PRO A 203 -7.42 -4.50 21.72
N ARG A 204 -7.63 -5.28 20.66
CA ARG A 204 -8.33 -6.58 20.75
C ARG A 204 -7.45 -7.52 21.58
N SER A 205 -7.95 -7.91 22.75
CA SER A 205 -7.42 -8.99 23.60
C SER A 205 -7.48 -10.33 22.89
#